data_AF-A0A081GPL3-F1
#
_entry.id   AF-A0A081GPL3-F1
#
_cell.length_a   1.000
_cell.length_b   1.000
_cell.length_c   1.000
_cell.angle_alpha   90.00
_cell.angle_beta   90.00
_cell.angle_gamma   90.00
#
_symmetry.space_group_name_H-M   'P 1'
#
loop_
_entity.id
_entity.type
_entity.pdbx_description
1 polymer ?
#
loop_
_entity_poly.entity_id
_entity_poly.type
_entity_poly.pdbx_seq_one_letter_code
_entity_poly.pdbx_strand_id
1 'polypeptide(L)'
;MALRRHRLPRFWLAITLGSVVAAIGLGYWWERQLPRRLEQAVSSGRLDDCLRYGEQLAALSWLPGRAPLDRGRCLRSKADQLWAEENWGEALRLQRQVINSTAGTPADRERLARWQRQLRALARSRFQAGDLQGALAALAPLGDESNADGNAMGDDLRAIWDRNRAQLERASSLVKQQRWWEALDSLNRIDHPWWRQQSDGLREQVKQGLEQMKGKDREHDSHGSLPHTVPAEKLDALVQRRIAAGVNEWKAFEDACRELGGKVVEAGPESACQR
;
A
#
# COMPACT_ATOMS: atom_id res chain seq x y z
N MET A 1 29.57 98.11 -23.70
CA MET A 1 28.61 97.04 -24.08
C MET A 1 28.73 95.89 -23.10
N ALA A 2 27.77 95.72 -22.19
CA ALA A 2 27.82 94.66 -21.19
C ALA A 2 27.32 93.34 -21.81
N LEU A 3 28.20 92.35 -21.92
CA LEU A 3 27.86 90.98 -22.33
C LEU A 3 26.88 90.38 -21.29
N ARG A 4 25.60 90.33 -21.63
CA ARG A 4 24.57 89.57 -20.90
C ARG A 4 25.01 88.11 -20.85
N ARG A 5 25.56 87.68 -19.71
CA ARG A 5 25.83 86.27 -19.43
C ARG A 5 24.49 85.52 -19.34
N HIS A 6 24.11 84.85 -20.42
CA HIS A 6 22.95 83.96 -20.44
C HIS A 6 23.15 82.82 -19.44
N ARG A 7 22.42 82.87 -18.31
CA ARG A 7 22.38 81.79 -17.29
C ARG A 7 21.39 80.67 -17.64
N LEU A 8 20.51 80.91 -18.60
CA LEU A 8 19.50 79.97 -19.11
C LEU A 8 20.05 78.59 -19.53
N PRO A 9 21.17 78.46 -20.29
CA PRO A 9 21.67 77.15 -20.73
C PRO A 9 22.23 76.30 -19.59
N ARG A 10 22.83 76.92 -18.56
CA ARG A 10 23.37 76.19 -17.38
C ARG A 10 22.26 75.66 -16.48
N PHE A 11 21.18 76.42 -16.33
CA PHE A 11 20.02 76.01 -15.55
C PHE A 11 19.28 74.84 -16.20
N TRP A 12 19.10 74.90 -17.53
CA TRP A 12 18.51 73.79 -18.29
C TRP A 12 19.38 72.52 -18.24
N LEU A 13 20.70 72.65 -18.37
CA LEU A 13 21.63 71.54 -18.20
C LEU A 13 21.55 70.92 -16.80
N ALA A 14 21.49 71.72 -15.74
CA ALA A 14 21.38 71.22 -14.38
C ALA A 14 20.06 70.46 -14.15
N ILE A 15 18.95 70.95 -14.71
CA ILE A 15 17.64 70.29 -14.61
C ILE A 15 17.63 68.96 -15.36
N THR A 16 18.14 68.90 -16.59
CA THR A 16 18.13 67.66 -17.37
C THR A 16 19.05 66.60 -16.76
N LEU A 17 20.26 66.97 -16.34
CA LEU A 17 21.19 66.04 -15.70
C LEU A 17 20.67 65.58 -14.33
N GLY A 18 20.11 66.50 -13.53
CA GLY A 18 19.48 66.17 -12.25
C GLY A 18 18.29 65.23 -12.41
N SER A 19 17.47 65.42 -13.45
CA SER A 19 16.33 64.56 -13.75
C SER A 19 16.75 63.15 -14.16
N VAL A 20 17.80 63.04 -14.99
CA VAL A 20 18.37 61.75 -15.39
C VAL A 20 18.95 61.01 -14.18
N VAL A 21 19.71 61.69 -13.32
CA VAL A 21 20.26 61.08 -12.10
C VAL A 21 19.15 60.67 -11.14
N ALA A 22 18.11 61.48 -10.97
CA ALA A 22 16.95 61.14 -10.14
C ALA A 22 16.20 59.92 -10.69
N ALA A 23 15.99 59.83 -12.00
CA ALA A 23 15.36 58.69 -12.65
C ALA A 23 16.19 57.41 -12.48
N ILE A 24 17.52 57.49 -12.64
CA ILE A 24 18.44 56.36 -12.40
C ILE A 24 18.40 55.94 -10.93
N GLY A 25 18.43 56.89 -9.99
CA GLY A 25 18.36 56.62 -8.55
C GLY A 25 17.04 55.96 -8.13
N LEU A 26 15.91 56.42 -8.68
CA LEU A 26 14.60 55.82 -8.45
C LEU A 26 14.52 54.39 -9.02
N GLY A 27 15.06 54.17 -10.22
CA GLY A 27 15.15 52.83 -10.81
C GLY A 27 15.96 51.88 -9.94
N TYR A 28 17.13 52.30 -9.47
CA TYR A 28 18.00 51.50 -8.62
C TYR A 28 17.39 51.17 -7.25
N TRP A 29 16.69 52.15 -6.65
CA TRP A 29 15.99 51.94 -5.38
C TRP A 29 14.83 50.95 -5.53
N TRP A 30 14.06 51.06 -6.60
CA TRP A 30 12.95 50.16 -6.90
C TRP A 30 13.43 48.73 -7.16
N GLU A 31 14.51 48.56 -7.93
CA GLU A 31 15.12 47.26 -8.21
C GLU A 31 15.54 46.51 -6.94
N ARG A 32 16.05 47.23 -5.93
CA ARG A 32 16.47 46.63 -4.65
C ARG A 32 15.32 46.30 -3.70
N GLN A 33 14.11 46.78 -3.95
CA GLN A 33 12.98 46.59 -3.02
C GLN A 33 12.40 45.17 -3.10
N LEU A 34 12.25 44.61 -4.30
CA LEU A 34 11.66 43.28 -4.53
C LEU A 34 12.51 42.13 -3.96
N PRO A 35 13.84 42.06 -4.20
CA PRO A 35 14.69 41.01 -3.64
C PRO A 35 14.68 41.01 -2.10
N ARG A 36 14.72 42.19 -1.47
CA ARG A 36 14.63 42.33 -0.01
C ARG A 36 13.31 41.83 0.56
N ARG A 37 12.19 42.13 -0.12
CA ARG A 37 10.86 41.62 0.28
C ARG A 37 10.77 40.10 0.13
N LEU A 38 11.40 39.53 -0.89
CA LEU A 38 11.48 38.09 -1.07
C LEU A 38 12.31 37.43 0.03
N GLU A 39 13.52 37.91 0.31
CA GLU A 39 14.35 37.41 1.42
C GLU A 39 13.62 37.51 2.77
N GLN A 40 12.93 38.63 3.01
CA GLN A 40 12.10 38.80 4.19
C GLN A 40 10.94 37.80 4.22
N ALA A 41 10.26 37.56 3.10
CA ALA A 41 9.17 36.57 3.01
C ALA A 41 9.67 35.15 3.28
N VAL A 42 10.83 34.75 2.73
CA VAL A 42 11.49 33.47 3.03
C VAL A 42 11.79 33.36 4.52
N SER A 43 12.47 34.35 5.10
CA SER A 43 12.89 34.33 6.51
C SER A 43 11.71 34.37 7.50
N SER A 44 10.57 34.95 7.09
CA SER A 44 9.35 35.03 7.90
C SER A 44 8.36 33.88 7.64
N GLY A 45 8.74 32.87 6.83
CA GLY A 45 7.86 31.73 6.52
C GLY A 45 6.63 32.10 5.68
N ARG A 46 6.54 33.32 5.14
CA ARG A 46 5.45 33.78 4.28
C ARG A 46 5.67 33.26 2.86
N LEU A 47 5.52 31.96 2.69
CA LEU A 47 5.87 31.25 1.47
C LEU A 47 4.95 31.61 0.29
N ASP A 48 3.69 31.96 0.54
CA ASP A 48 2.78 32.44 -0.50
C ASP A 48 3.18 33.84 -1.02
N ASP A 49 3.63 34.72 -0.12
CA ASP A 49 4.24 36.01 -0.50
C ASP A 49 5.54 35.79 -1.28
N CYS A 50 6.37 34.83 -0.86
CA CYS A 50 7.60 34.44 -1.54
C CYS A 50 7.33 34.03 -2.99
N LEU A 51 6.32 33.18 -3.21
CA LEU A 51 5.92 32.73 -4.54
C LEU A 51 5.42 33.89 -5.40
N ARG A 52 4.57 34.76 -4.84
CA ARG A 52 4.06 35.95 -5.53
C ARG A 52 5.19 36.91 -5.93
N TYR A 53 6.11 37.23 -5.03
CA TYR A 53 7.24 38.10 -5.35
C TYR A 53 8.22 37.44 -6.33
N GLY A 54 8.43 36.13 -6.21
CA GLY A 54 9.26 35.36 -7.16
C GLY A 54 8.67 35.34 -8.57
N GLU A 55 7.35 35.31 -8.72
CA GLU A 55 6.68 35.44 -10.02
C GLU A 55 6.84 36.84 -10.61
N GLN A 56 6.67 37.89 -9.79
CA GLN A 56 6.89 39.28 -10.22
C GLN A 56 8.35 39.52 -10.66
N LEU A 57 9.32 38.95 -9.94
CA LEU A 57 10.73 38.99 -10.31
C LEU A 57 11.02 38.19 -11.59
N ALA A 58 10.36 37.06 -11.80
CA ALA A 58 10.51 36.28 -13.02
C ALA A 58 9.91 36.97 -14.26
N ALA A 59 8.84 37.76 -14.10
CA ALA A 59 8.31 38.62 -15.18
C ALA A 59 9.30 39.73 -15.58
N LEU A 60 10.23 40.07 -14.70
CA LEU A 60 11.31 41.02 -14.93
C LEU A 60 12.61 40.34 -15.41
N SER A 61 12.51 39.16 -16.05
CA SER A 61 13.63 38.30 -16.49
C SER A 61 14.65 38.94 -17.43
N TRP A 62 14.34 40.09 -18.03
CA TRP A 62 15.27 40.91 -18.80
C TRP A 62 16.36 41.59 -17.94
N LEU A 63 16.17 41.66 -16.61
CA LEU A 63 17.18 42.09 -15.66
C LEU A 63 18.10 40.90 -15.32
N PRO A 64 19.43 41.00 -15.58
CA PRO A 64 20.36 39.94 -15.21
C PRO A 64 20.40 39.77 -13.68
N GLY A 65 19.94 38.62 -13.16
CA GLY A 65 19.84 38.44 -11.71
C GLY A 65 19.38 37.06 -11.22
N ARG A 66 19.36 36.89 -9.89
CA ARG A 66 19.10 35.64 -9.14
C ARG A 66 17.63 35.15 -9.15
N ALA A 67 16.75 35.84 -9.88
CA ALA A 67 15.29 35.62 -9.84
C ALA A 67 14.84 34.16 -10.05
N PRO A 68 15.41 33.38 -10.99
CA PRO A 68 15.03 31.96 -11.15
C PRO A 68 15.40 31.10 -9.93
N LEU A 69 16.58 31.32 -9.34
CA LEU A 69 17.06 30.58 -8.17
C LEU A 69 16.23 30.90 -6.93
N ASP A 70 15.81 32.15 -6.77
CA ASP A 70 14.99 32.62 -5.65
C ASP A 70 13.58 32.00 -5.70
N ARG A 71 12.96 31.97 -6.88
CA ARG A 71 11.67 31.29 -7.08
C ARG A 71 11.76 29.78 -6.81
N GLY A 72 12.83 29.13 -7.28
CA GLY A 72 13.06 27.71 -7.00
C GLY A 72 13.20 27.41 -5.51
N ARG A 73 13.81 28.31 -4.71
CA ARG A 73 13.87 28.19 -3.25
C ARG A 73 12.49 28.31 -2.61
N CYS A 74 11.70 29.32 -2.97
CA CYS A 74 10.33 29.48 -2.46
C CYS A 74 9.47 28.23 -2.71
N LEU A 75 9.50 27.70 -3.95
CA LEU A 75 8.73 26.52 -4.34
C LEU A 75 9.10 25.28 -3.52
N ARG A 76 10.39 25.03 -3.29
CA ARG A 76 10.85 23.91 -2.46
C ARG A 76 10.37 24.05 -1.02
N SER A 77 10.54 25.22 -0.42
CA SER A 77 10.11 25.44 0.96
C SER A 77 8.60 25.31 1.13
N LYS A 78 7.79 25.78 0.16
CA LYS A 78 6.34 25.57 0.18
C LYS A 78 5.97 24.09 -0.03
N ALA A 79 6.65 23.39 -0.93
CA ALA A 79 6.43 21.96 -1.13
C ALA A 79 6.74 21.17 0.16
N ASP A 80 7.82 21.50 0.87
CA ASP A 80 8.17 20.87 2.14
C ASP A 80 7.14 21.16 3.24
N GLN A 81 6.64 22.40 3.33
CA GLN A 81 5.57 22.76 4.25
C GLN A 81 4.31 21.92 3.98
N LEU A 82 3.84 21.93 2.73
CA LEU A 82 2.64 21.18 2.33
C LEU A 82 2.81 19.68 2.53
N TRP A 83 4.02 19.16 2.35
CA TRP A 83 4.34 17.77 2.63
C TRP A 83 4.16 17.43 4.12
N ALA A 84 4.64 18.30 5.00
CA ALA A 84 4.50 18.14 6.45
C ALA A 84 3.05 18.31 6.93
N GLU A 85 2.26 19.13 6.24
CA GLU A 85 0.82 19.34 6.49
C GLU A 85 -0.07 18.25 5.87
N GLU A 86 0.52 17.17 5.33
CA GLU A 86 -0.16 16.08 4.63
C GLU A 86 -0.95 16.50 3.38
N ASN A 87 -0.74 17.73 2.90
CA ASN A 87 -1.25 18.19 1.61
C ASN A 87 -0.33 17.68 0.47
N TRP A 88 -0.23 16.36 0.37
CA TRP A 88 0.74 15.68 -0.49
C TRP A 88 0.50 15.95 -1.98
N GLY A 89 -0.75 16.08 -2.42
CA GLY A 89 -1.08 16.38 -3.82
C GLY A 89 -0.45 17.70 -4.28
N GLU A 90 -0.65 18.74 -3.47
CA GLU A 90 -0.12 20.07 -3.77
C GLU A 90 1.41 20.13 -3.60
N ALA A 91 1.97 19.45 -2.59
CA ALA A 91 3.41 19.32 -2.41
C ALA A 91 4.08 18.69 -3.65
N LEU A 92 3.53 17.58 -4.15
CA LEU A 92 4.02 16.90 -5.35
C LEU A 92 3.85 17.75 -6.61
N ARG A 93 2.79 18.57 -6.69
CA ARG A 93 2.57 19.51 -7.79
C ARG A 93 3.66 20.59 -7.81
N LEU A 94 3.94 21.23 -6.67
CA LEU A 94 5.00 22.22 -6.55
C LEU A 94 6.39 21.62 -6.83
N GLN A 95 6.66 20.41 -6.35
CA GLN A 95 7.93 19.74 -6.61
C GLN A 95 8.13 19.47 -8.12
N ARG A 96 7.09 19.04 -8.84
CA ARG A 96 7.12 18.90 -10.30
C ARG A 96 7.36 20.25 -11.00
N GLN A 97 6.76 21.33 -10.50
CA GLN A 97 6.99 22.68 -11.02
C GLN A 97 8.45 23.11 -10.87
N VAL A 98 9.12 22.80 -9.75
CA VAL A 98 10.57 23.05 -9.57
C VAL A 98 11.39 22.28 -10.59
N ILE A 99 11.12 20.98 -10.75
CA ILE A 99 11.85 20.10 -11.67
C ILE A 99 11.76 20.60 -13.13
N ASN A 100 10.60 21.13 -13.51
CA ASN A 100 10.34 21.63 -14.86
C ASN A 100 10.82 23.07 -15.08
N SER A 101 11.37 23.72 -14.04
CA SER A 101 11.90 25.09 -14.13
C SER A 101 13.41 25.09 -14.38
N THR A 102 13.96 26.24 -14.79
CA THR A 102 15.41 26.44 -14.91
C THR A 102 16.16 26.32 -13.58
N ALA A 103 15.46 26.38 -12.46
CA ALA A 103 16.03 26.20 -11.13
C ALA A 103 16.04 24.73 -10.66
N GLY A 104 15.52 23.79 -11.46
CA GLY A 104 15.44 22.38 -11.13
C GLY A 104 16.81 21.70 -11.04
N THR A 105 16.96 20.77 -10.09
CA THR A 105 18.20 20.02 -9.85
C THR A 105 17.95 18.51 -9.82
N PRO A 106 18.98 17.65 -9.97
CA PRO A 106 18.83 16.21 -9.77
C PRO A 106 18.26 15.84 -8.38
N ALA A 107 18.64 16.58 -7.33
CA ALA A 107 18.13 16.39 -5.98
C ALA A 107 16.60 16.60 -5.88
N ASP A 108 16.02 17.45 -6.74
CA ASP A 108 14.57 17.66 -6.80
C ASP A 108 13.84 16.44 -7.36
N ARG A 109 14.42 15.77 -8.37
CA ARG A 109 13.87 14.54 -8.94
C ARG A 109 13.94 13.40 -7.92
N GLU A 110 15.06 13.28 -7.22
CA GLU A 110 15.20 12.29 -6.14
C GLU A 110 14.21 12.55 -5.00
N ARG A 111 13.99 13.81 -4.62
CA ARG A 111 12.99 14.18 -3.61
C ARG A 111 11.59 13.73 -4.03
N LEU A 112 11.19 14.04 -5.26
CA LEU A 112 9.91 13.59 -5.80
C LEU A 112 9.78 12.06 -5.73
N ALA A 113 10.80 11.33 -6.19
CA ALA A 113 10.80 9.88 -6.16
C ALA A 113 10.75 9.31 -4.72
N ARG A 114 11.42 9.95 -3.75
CA ARG A 114 11.33 9.56 -2.33
C ARG A 114 9.93 9.74 -1.78
N TRP A 115 9.30 10.89 -2.03
CA TRP A 115 7.93 11.19 -1.60
C TRP A 115 6.91 10.22 -2.19
N GLN A 116 7.02 9.90 -3.49
CA GLN A 116 6.18 8.89 -4.13
C GLN A 116 6.35 7.51 -3.48
N ARG A 117 7.58 7.09 -3.16
CA ARG A 117 7.82 5.83 -2.44
C ARG A 117 7.24 5.84 -1.03
N GLN A 118 7.30 6.97 -0.32
CA GLN A 118 6.72 7.11 1.02
C GLN A 118 5.20 6.94 1.00
N LEU A 119 4.50 7.55 0.05
CA LEU A 119 3.05 7.38 -0.11
C LEU A 119 2.66 5.93 -0.43
N ARG A 120 3.37 5.28 -1.36
CA ARG A 120 3.14 3.86 -1.64
C ARG A 120 3.42 2.96 -0.44
N ALA A 121 4.43 3.28 0.37
CA ALA A 121 4.71 2.55 1.60
C ALA A 121 3.62 2.74 2.66
N LEU A 122 3.16 3.99 2.84
CA LEU A 122 2.03 4.31 3.71
C LEU A 122 0.77 3.56 3.29
N ALA A 123 0.47 3.55 1.98
CA ALA A 123 -0.66 2.82 1.43
C ALA A 123 -0.60 1.32 1.77
N ARG A 124 0.55 0.67 1.54
CA ARG A 124 0.75 -0.74 1.90
C ARG A 124 0.56 -0.99 3.41
N SER A 125 1.11 -0.11 4.25
CA SER A 125 0.99 -0.24 5.70
C SER A 125 -0.46 -0.13 6.17
N ARG A 126 -1.22 0.86 5.66
CA ARG A 126 -2.63 1.02 5.98
C ARG A 126 -3.46 -0.16 5.50
N PHE A 127 -3.20 -0.61 4.27
CA PHE A 127 -3.87 -1.78 3.70
C PHE A 127 -3.66 -3.03 4.56
N GLN A 128 -2.41 -3.35 4.91
CA GLN A 128 -2.07 -4.49 5.77
C GLN A 128 -2.76 -4.42 7.15
N ALA A 129 -2.97 -3.21 7.67
CA ALA A 129 -3.68 -2.96 8.92
C ALA A 129 -5.22 -3.05 8.81
N GLY A 130 -5.77 -3.28 7.61
CA GLY A 130 -7.22 -3.34 7.37
C GLY A 130 -7.85 -2.02 6.95
N ASP A 131 -7.06 -0.98 6.70
CA ASP A 131 -7.53 0.34 6.28
C ASP A 131 -7.38 0.52 4.77
N LEU A 132 -8.31 -0.09 4.01
CA LEU A 132 -8.33 0.07 2.55
C LEU A 132 -8.55 1.54 2.13
N GLN A 133 -9.46 2.25 2.80
CA GLN A 133 -9.81 3.62 2.41
C GLN A 133 -8.63 4.57 2.64
N GLY A 134 -7.97 4.49 3.80
CA GLY A 134 -6.78 5.29 4.05
C GLY A 134 -5.59 4.88 3.18
N ALA A 135 -5.52 3.62 2.73
CA ALA A 135 -4.52 3.21 1.73
C ALA A 135 -4.77 3.86 0.36
N LEU A 136 -6.01 3.85 -0.12
CA LEU A 136 -6.39 4.51 -1.38
C LEU A 136 -6.20 6.03 -1.31
N ALA A 137 -6.55 6.66 -0.17
CA ALA A 137 -6.32 8.08 0.05
C ALA A 137 -4.82 8.46 -0.02
N ALA A 138 -3.92 7.59 0.44
CA ALA A 138 -2.48 7.81 0.31
C ALA A 138 -1.98 7.67 -1.14
N LEU A 139 -2.67 6.91 -1.99
CA LEU A 139 -2.34 6.74 -3.41
C LEU A 139 -2.92 7.85 -4.30
N ALA A 140 -4.03 8.46 -3.91
CA ALA A 140 -4.72 9.49 -4.70
C ALA A 140 -3.82 10.65 -5.19
N PRO A 141 -2.89 11.20 -4.39
CA PRO A 141 -1.95 12.23 -4.85
C PRO A 141 -1.05 11.80 -6.01
N LEU A 142 -0.87 10.49 -6.20
CA LEU A 142 -0.05 9.89 -7.25
C LEU A 142 -0.84 9.62 -8.53
N GLY A 143 -2.18 9.59 -8.49
CA GLY A 143 -2.98 9.01 -9.56
C GLY A 143 -2.89 7.48 -9.61
N ASP A 144 -2.38 6.85 -8.53
CA ASP A 144 -2.21 5.39 -8.43
C ASP A 144 -3.41 4.72 -7.72
N GLU A 145 -4.48 5.46 -7.43
CA GLU A 145 -5.68 4.96 -6.75
C GLU A 145 -6.61 4.17 -7.68
N SER A 146 -6.65 4.49 -8.97
CA SER A 146 -7.39 3.75 -10.00
C SER A 146 -7.01 4.24 -11.40
N ASN A 147 -7.09 3.37 -12.40
CA ASN A 147 -7.06 3.79 -13.80
C ASN A 147 -7.97 2.93 -14.69
N ALA A 148 -8.19 3.39 -15.93
CA ALA A 148 -9.07 2.73 -16.89
C ALA A 148 -8.58 1.32 -17.27
N ASP A 149 -7.27 1.10 -17.26
CA ASP A 149 -6.64 -0.18 -17.59
C ASP A 149 -6.67 -1.18 -16.42
N GLY A 150 -7.10 -0.75 -15.22
CA GLY A 150 -7.17 -1.57 -14.02
C GLY A 150 -5.83 -2.06 -13.49
N ASN A 151 -4.73 -1.39 -13.85
CA ASN A 151 -3.37 -1.76 -13.44
C ASN A 151 -2.76 -0.80 -12.41
N ALA A 152 -3.55 0.16 -11.91
CA ALA A 152 -3.14 1.02 -10.82
C ALA A 152 -3.02 0.21 -9.52
N MET A 153 -2.09 0.60 -8.66
CA MET A 153 -1.89 -0.08 -7.37
C MET A 153 -3.17 -0.13 -6.53
N GLY A 154 -4.00 0.93 -6.56
CA GLY A 154 -5.27 0.95 -5.84
C GLY A 154 -6.29 -0.07 -6.36
N ASP A 155 -6.28 -0.38 -7.65
CA ASP A 155 -7.15 -1.41 -8.23
C ASP A 155 -6.74 -2.80 -7.74
N ASP A 156 -5.43 -3.08 -7.67
CA ASP A 156 -4.91 -4.31 -7.06
C ASP A 156 -5.33 -4.46 -5.59
N LEU A 157 -5.23 -3.37 -4.81
CA LEU A 157 -5.63 -3.38 -3.40
C LEU A 157 -7.12 -3.70 -3.24
N ARG A 158 -7.99 -3.09 -4.05
CA ARG A 158 -9.44 -3.38 -4.05
C ARG A 158 -9.70 -4.83 -4.44
N ALA A 159 -9.05 -5.34 -5.48
CA ALA A 159 -9.22 -6.72 -5.93
C ALA A 159 -8.81 -7.73 -4.86
N ILE A 160 -7.69 -7.52 -4.17
CA ILE A 160 -7.28 -8.38 -3.03
C ILE A 160 -8.31 -8.28 -1.90
N TRP A 161 -8.75 -7.07 -1.55
CA TRP A 161 -9.73 -6.85 -0.49
C TRP A 161 -11.05 -7.56 -0.76
N ASP A 162 -11.60 -7.39 -1.97
CA ASP A 162 -12.87 -7.99 -2.38
C ASP A 162 -12.77 -9.51 -2.45
N ARG A 163 -11.65 -10.07 -2.94
CA ARG A 163 -11.41 -11.52 -2.91
C ARG A 163 -11.44 -12.07 -1.49
N ASN A 164 -10.74 -11.43 -0.56
CA ASN A 164 -10.69 -11.89 0.83
C ASN A 164 -12.06 -11.76 1.53
N ARG A 165 -12.77 -10.66 1.31
CA ARG A 165 -14.16 -10.49 1.77
C ARG A 165 -15.06 -11.63 1.29
N ALA A 166 -15.03 -11.91 -0.02
CA ALA A 166 -15.85 -12.95 -0.63
C ALA A 166 -15.53 -14.36 -0.08
N GLN A 167 -14.25 -14.66 0.20
CA GLN A 167 -13.89 -15.92 0.85
C GLN A 167 -14.47 -16.03 2.26
N LEU A 168 -14.41 -14.96 3.06
CA LEU A 168 -14.99 -14.98 4.40
C LEU A 168 -16.52 -15.15 4.36
N GLU A 169 -17.20 -14.42 3.48
CA GLU A 169 -18.65 -14.53 3.29
C GLU A 169 -19.05 -15.95 2.85
N ARG A 170 -18.29 -16.55 1.92
CA ARG A 170 -18.49 -17.92 1.48
C ARG A 170 -18.30 -18.93 2.61
N ALA A 171 -17.20 -18.82 3.36
CA ALA A 171 -16.94 -19.67 4.51
C ALA A 171 -18.07 -19.59 5.55
N SER A 172 -18.56 -18.38 5.83
CA SER A 172 -19.68 -18.17 6.76
C SER A 172 -20.96 -18.86 6.29
N SER A 173 -21.27 -18.78 4.99
CA SER A 173 -22.41 -19.50 4.40
C SER A 173 -22.25 -21.03 4.47
N LEU A 174 -21.05 -21.54 4.21
CA LEU A 174 -20.75 -22.98 4.25
C LEU A 174 -20.83 -23.55 5.68
N VAL A 175 -20.40 -22.77 6.68
CA VAL A 175 -20.56 -23.12 8.10
C VAL A 175 -22.03 -23.27 8.48
N LYS A 176 -22.91 -22.37 8.01
CA LYS A 176 -24.36 -22.48 8.25
C LYS A 176 -24.96 -23.74 7.63
N GLN A 177 -24.37 -24.23 6.54
CA GLN A 177 -24.77 -25.47 5.86
C GLN A 177 -24.05 -26.71 6.41
N GLN A 178 -23.22 -26.57 7.46
CA GLN A 178 -22.38 -27.63 8.01
C GLN A 178 -21.42 -28.27 6.99
N ARG A 179 -21.04 -27.53 5.94
CA ARG A 179 -20.09 -27.95 4.90
C ARG A 179 -18.66 -27.61 5.33
N TRP A 180 -18.20 -28.28 6.39
CA TRP A 180 -17.02 -27.86 7.14
C TRP A 180 -15.71 -27.89 6.34
N TRP A 181 -15.48 -28.93 5.53
CA TRP A 181 -14.27 -29.04 4.70
C TRP A 181 -14.18 -27.91 3.66
N GLU A 182 -15.29 -27.55 3.04
CA GLU A 182 -15.34 -26.47 2.07
C GLU A 182 -15.22 -25.09 2.74
N ALA A 183 -15.81 -24.93 3.93
CA ALA A 183 -15.61 -23.74 4.73
C ALA A 183 -14.12 -23.56 5.08
N LEU A 184 -13.44 -24.64 5.45
CA LEU A 184 -12.00 -24.63 5.73
C LEU A 184 -11.18 -24.27 4.48
N ASP A 185 -11.49 -24.84 3.31
CA ASP A 185 -10.83 -24.48 2.05
C ASP A 185 -10.97 -22.98 1.75
N SER A 186 -12.20 -22.45 1.87
CA SER A 186 -12.46 -21.03 1.65
C SER A 186 -11.69 -20.14 2.64
N LEU A 187 -11.62 -20.52 3.92
CA LEU A 187 -10.81 -19.84 4.93
C LEU A 187 -9.30 -19.93 4.66
N ASN A 188 -8.82 -21.02 4.06
CA ASN A 188 -7.40 -21.17 3.73
C ASN A 188 -6.96 -20.30 2.55
N ARG A 189 -7.91 -19.90 1.69
CA ARG A 189 -7.68 -18.96 0.59
C ARG A 189 -7.61 -17.49 1.03
N ILE A 190 -7.90 -17.18 2.30
CA ILE A 190 -7.73 -15.84 2.87
C ILE A 190 -6.24 -15.59 3.10
N ASP A 191 -5.66 -14.69 2.33
CA ASP A 191 -4.23 -14.38 2.32
C ASP A 191 -3.86 -13.04 2.97
N HIS A 192 -4.84 -12.15 3.15
CA HIS A 192 -4.61 -10.84 3.74
C HIS A 192 -4.51 -10.90 5.28
N PRO A 193 -3.48 -10.31 5.92
CA PRO A 193 -3.24 -10.43 7.36
C PRO A 193 -4.43 -10.03 8.23
N TRP A 194 -5.01 -8.85 7.96
CA TRP A 194 -6.17 -8.39 8.71
C TRP A 194 -7.39 -9.31 8.52
N TRP A 195 -7.62 -9.82 7.31
CA TRP A 195 -8.75 -10.71 7.04
C TRP A 195 -8.56 -12.09 7.70
N ARG A 196 -7.33 -12.59 7.78
CA ARG A 196 -7.03 -13.80 8.56
C ARG A 196 -7.45 -13.63 10.01
N GLN A 197 -7.05 -12.51 10.63
CA GLN A 197 -7.43 -12.20 12.00
C GLN A 197 -8.95 -12.09 12.16
N GLN A 198 -9.65 -11.42 11.24
CA GLN A 198 -11.12 -11.34 11.27
C GLN A 198 -11.79 -12.72 11.13
N SER A 199 -11.12 -13.68 10.49
CA SER A 199 -11.66 -15.02 10.26
C SER A 199 -11.39 -16.02 11.39
N ASP A 200 -10.60 -15.66 12.41
CA ASP A 200 -10.12 -16.61 13.43
C ASP A 200 -11.26 -17.28 14.20
N GLY A 201 -12.30 -16.51 14.59
CA GLY A 201 -13.46 -17.07 15.28
C GLY A 201 -14.22 -18.09 14.41
N LEU A 202 -14.37 -17.81 13.12
CA LEU A 202 -15.02 -18.72 12.19
C LEU A 202 -14.16 -19.97 11.94
N ARG A 203 -12.83 -19.80 11.90
CA ARG A 203 -11.89 -20.92 11.77
C ARG A 203 -11.98 -21.86 12.96
N GLU A 204 -12.10 -21.33 14.17
CA GLU A 204 -12.27 -22.14 15.37
C GLU A 204 -13.60 -22.89 15.36
N GLN A 205 -14.68 -22.25 14.93
CA GLN A 205 -15.97 -22.90 14.74
C GLN A 205 -15.90 -24.06 13.71
N VAL A 206 -15.19 -23.86 12.59
CA VAL A 206 -15.00 -24.91 11.57
C VAL A 206 -14.20 -26.09 12.13
N LYS A 207 -13.13 -25.84 12.89
CA LYS A 207 -12.35 -26.90 13.55
C LYS A 207 -13.21 -27.72 14.50
N GLN A 208 -14.02 -27.06 15.33
CA GLN A 208 -14.93 -27.75 16.25
C GLN A 208 -15.97 -28.59 15.50
N GLY A 209 -16.54 -28.06 14.41
CA GLY A 209 -17.46 -28.81 13.55
C GLY A 209 -16.82 -30.05 12.92
N LEU A 210 -15.57 -29.96 12.47
CA LEU A 210 -14.81 -31.10 11.94
C LEU A 210 -14.52 -32.17 13.01
N GLU A 211 -14.17 -31.78 14.23
CA GLU A 211 -13.94 -32.75 15.32
C GLU A 211 -15.23 -33.44 15.76
N GLN A 212 -16.36 -32.72 15.80
CA GLN A 212 -17.67 -33.32 16.05
C GLN A 212 -18.08 -34.31 14.94
N MET A 213 -17.73 -34.00 13.68
CA MET A 213 -17.91 -34.95 12.57
C MET A 213 -17.04 -36.19 12.75
N LYS A 214 -15.75 -36.08 13.08
CA LYS A 214 -14.92 -37.27 13.33
C LYS A 214 -15.45 -38.15 14.46
N GLY A 215 -16.09 -37.55 15.47
CA GLY A 215 -16.77 -38.29 16.54
C GLY A 215 -18.01 -39.04 16.05
N LYS A 216 -18.81 -38.43 15.17
CA LYS A 216 -19.99 -39.04 14.55
C LYS A 216 -19.66 -40.03 13.44
N ASP A 217 -18.64 -39.74 12.64
CA ASP A 217 -18.07 -40.64 11.64
C ASP A 217 -17.40 -41.80 12.36
N ARG A 218 -16.82 -41.68 13.56
CA ARG A 218 -16.47 -42.88 14.35
C ARG A 218 -17.66 -43.76 14.75
N GLU A 219 -18.86 -43.19 14.91
CA GLU A 219 -20.10 -43.96 15.09
C GLU A 219 -20.71 -44.44 13.76
N HIS A 220 -20.40 -43.78 12.63
CA HIS A 220 -20.94 -44.04 11.29
C HIS A 220 -19.95 -44.63 10.26
N ASP A 221 -18.68 -44.82 10.60
CA ASP A 221 -17.60 -45.51 9.87
C ASP A 221 -17.82 -47.04 9.93
N SER A 222 -19.08 -47.42 10.10
CA SER A 222 -19.67 -48.60 9.51
C SER A 222 -20.00 -48.33 8.03
N HIS A 223 -19.08 -47.75 7.26
CA HIS A 223 -19.24 -47.58 5.82
C HIS A 223 -18.10 -48.28 5.08
N GLY A 224 -18.43 -49.51 4.67
CA GLY A 224 -17.52 -50.40 3.95
C GLY A 224 -17.32 -51.75 4.62
N SER A 225 -18.13 -52.15 5.62
CA SER A 225 -18.08 -53.54 6.06
C SER A 225 -18.55 -54.42 4.90
N LEU A 226 -17.62 -54.98 4.13
CA LEU A 226 -17.76 -56.37 3.76
C LEU A 226 -18.17 -57.08 5.04
N PRO A 227 -19.28 -57.84 5.07
CA PRO A 227 -19.73 -58.47 6.30
C PRO A 227 -18.58 -59.34 6.79
N HIS A 228 -17.86 -58.84 7.80
CA HIS A 228 -16.90 -59.64 8.52
C HIS A 228 -17.75 -60.67 9.24
N THR A 229 -17.89 -61.86 8.65
CA THR A 229 -18.52 -63.01 9.30
C THR A 229 -17.67 -63.51 10.48
N VAL A 230 -16.51 -62.89 10.69
CA VAL A 230 -15.64 -63.01 11.85
C VAL A 230 -15.79 -61.77 12.75
N PRO A 231 -16.01 -61.93 14.07
CA PRO A 231 -16.12 -60.79 14.99
C PRO A 231 -14.86 -59.90 14.98
N ALA A 232 -15.03 -58.61 14.65
CA ALA A 232 -13.93 -57.65 14.47
C ALA A 232 -13.04 -57.51 15.72
N GLU A 233 -13.64 -57.47 16.91
CA GLU A 233 -12.89 -57.37 18.18
C GLU A 233 -11.96 -58.57 18.42
N LYS A 234 -12.37 -59.77 18.01
CA LYS A 234 -11.54 -60.98 18.15
C LYS A 234 -10.40 -60.99 17.13
N LEU A 235 -10.66 -60.49 15.93
CA LEU A 235 -9.65 -60.35 14.88
C LEU A 235 -8.57 -59.34 15.30
N ASP A 236 -8.97 -58.15 15.74
CA ASP A 236 -8.04 -57.10 16.17
C ASP A 236 -7.18 -57.56 17.36
N ALA A 237 -7.79 -58.20 18.37
CA ALA A 237 -7.06 -58.73 19.52
C ALA A 237 -5.96 -59.75 19.13
N LEU A 238 -6.23 -60.61 18.14
CA LEU A 238 -5.24 -61.57 17.64
C LEU A 238 -4.15 -60.91 16.79
N VAL A 239 -4.52 -59.92 15.98
CA VAL A 239 -3.56 -59.14 15.19
C VAL A 239 -2.59 -58.40 16.10
N GLN A 240 -3.11 -57.67 17.09
CA GLN A 240 -2.28 -56.94 18.06
C GLN A 240 -1.36 -57.87 18.85
N ARG A 241 -1.85 -59.04 19.27
CA ARG A 241 -1.03 -60.05 19.96
C ARG A 241 0.13 -60.55 19.08
N ARG A 242 -0.08 -60.70 17.77
CA ARG A 242 0.93 -61.17 16.81
C ARG A 242 1.95 -60.08 16.47
N ILE A 243 1.50 -58.84 16.32
CA ILE A 243 2.39 -57.69 16.16
C ILE A 243 3.28 -57.53 17.38
N ALA A 244 2.72 -57.66 18.59
CA ALA A 244 3.49 -57.65 19.83
C ALA A 244 4.51 -58.81 19.94
N ALA A 245 4.26 -59.91 19.23
CA ALA A 245 5.19 -61.04 19.10
C ALA A 245 6.22 -60.87 17.96
N GLY A 246 6.28 -59.70 17.31
CA GLY A 246 7.24 -59.38 16.26
C GLY A 246 6.85 -59.83 14.85
N VAL A 247 5.59 -60.22 14.63
CA VAL A 247 5.07 -60.53 13.29
C VAL A 247 4.71 -59.22 12.58
N ASN A 248 5.04 -59.10 11.28
CA ASN A 248 4.64 -57.93 10.51
C ASN A 248 3.11 -57.85 10.37
N GLU A 249 2.59 -56.62 10.23
CA GLU A 249 1.17 -56.29 10.29
C GLU A 249 0.33 -57.11 9.30
N TRP A 250 0.80 -57.24 8.05
CA TRP A 250 0.10 -57.99 7.01
C TRP A 250 0.00 -59.48 7.33
N LYS A 251 1.13 -60.09 7.74
CA LYS A 251 1.16 -61.51 8.10
C LYS A 251 0.38 -61.79 9.38
N ALA A 252 0.39 -60.86 10.33
CA ALA A 252 -0.42 -60.93 11.54
C ALA A 252 -1.92 -60.95 11.21
N PHE A 253 -2.35 -60.12 10.26
CA PHE A 253 -3.73 -60.09 9.76
C PHE A 253 -4.14 -61.38 9.02
N GLU A 254 -3.34 -61.86 8.07
CA GLU A 254 -3.62 -63.12 7.36
C GLU A 254 -3.72 -64.33 8.30
N ASP A 255 -2.78 -64.46 9.24
CA ASP A 255 -2.73 -65.58 10.16
C ASP A 255 -3.88 -65.50 11.19
N ALA A 256 -4.22 -64.30 11.69
CA ALA A 256 -5.36 -64.10 12.58
C ALA A 256 -6.70 -64.38 11.87
N CYS A 257 -6.83 -64.00 10.61
CA CYS A 257 -8.02 -64.31 9.81
C CYS A 257 -8.21 -65.82 9.63
N ARG A 258 -7.12 -66.53 9.32
CA ARG A 258 -7.12 -67.99 9.17
C ARG A 258 -7.45 -68.70 10.48
N GLU A 259 -6.89 -68.22 11.59
CA GLU A 259 -7.13 -68.78 12.93
C GLU A 259 -8.61 -68.66 13.37
N LEU A 260 -9.29 -67.60 12.93
CA LEU A 260 -10.72 -67.40 13.17
C LEU A 260 -11.65 -68.12 12.16
N GLY A 261 -11.04 -68.95 11.29
CA GLY A 261 -11.73 -69.76 10.27
C GLY A 261 -12.14 -68.98 9.03
N GLY A 262 -11.58 -67.79 8.80
CA GLY A 262 -11.82 -66.96 7.62
C GLY A 262 -10.72 -67.07 6.57
N LYS A 263 -10.96 -66.44 5.43
CA LYS A 263 -10.04 -66.19 4.32
C LYS A 263 -9.96 -64.69 4.07
N VAL A 264 -8.78 -64.22 3.71
CA VAL A 264 -8.58 -62.82 3.29
C VAL A 264 -9.15 -62.65 1.88
N VAL A 265 -9.98 -61.65 1.70
CA VAL A 265 -10.58 -61.25 0.44
C VAL A 265 -10.11 -59.83 0.13
N GLU A 266 -9.48 -59.65 -1.02
CA GLU A 266 -9.03 -58.34 -1.51
C GLU A 266 -10.18 -57.65 -2.26
N ALA A 267 -10.48 -56.41 -1.87
CA ALA A 267 -11.51 -55.58 -2.50
C ALA A 267 -10.95 -54.18 -2.79
N GLY A 268 -10.12 -54.08 -3.82
CA GLY A 268 -9.48 -52.82 -4.21
C GLY A 268 -8.34 -52.43 -3.26
N PRO A 269 -8.28 -51.20 -2.74
CA PRO A 269 -7.21 -50.78 -1.82
C PRO A 269 -7.34 -51.38 -0.41
N GLU A 270 -8.41 -52.14 -0.12
CA GLU A 270 -8.68 -52.72 1.20
C GLU A 270 -8.73 -54.25 1.18
N SER A 271 -8.38 -54.87 2.31
CA SER A 271 -8.43 -56.32 2.52
C SER A 271 -9.31 -56.66 3.72
N ALA A 272 -10.20 -57.64 3.57
CA ALA A 272 -11.14 -58.05 4.62
C ALA A 272 -11.04 -59.53 4.95
N CYS A 273 -11.33 -59.91 6.21
CA CYS A 273 -11.45 -61.30 6.61
C CYS A 273 -12.91 -61.78 6.52
N GLN A 274 -13.17 -62.86 5.77
CA GLN A 274 -14.50 -63.45 5.56
C GLN A 274 -14.45 -64.98 5.68
N ARG A 275 -15.44 -65.60 6.33
CA ARG A 275 -15.71 -67.05 6.28
C ARG A 275 -16.42 -67.44 4.99
#